data_AF-A0A484NH48-F1
#
_entry.id   AF-A0A484NH48-F1
#
_cell.length_a   1.000
_cell.length_b   1.000
_cell.length_c   1.000
_cell.angle_alpha   90.00
_cell.angle_beta   90.00
_cell.angle_gamma   90.00
#
_symmetry.space_group_name_H-M   'P 1'
#
loop_
_entity.id
_entity.type
_entity.pdbx_description
1 polymer ?
#
loop_
_entity_poly.entity_id
_entity_poly.type
_entity_poly.pdbx_seq_one_letter_code
_entity_poly.pdbx_strand_id
1 'polypeptide(L)'
;MSGTSKAPTPSYKKYDVRNRDPDARSAVLLVIDMQNYFYSMAKPILPEIRTTVDLCRGASVPVIFTRHCHKSPEDYGMLYEWWDGDLIMDGTVEADLIPDLGRVDTDLVVEKHTYSAFTDIDEAQT
;
A
#
# COMPACT_ATOMS: atom_id res chain seq x y z
N MET A 1 -24.84 5.03 28.07
CA MET A 1 -23.98 4.72 26.92
C MET A 1 -22.59 5.26 27.24
N SER A 2 -21.66 4.39 27.63
CA SER A 2 -20.29 4.77 27.98
C SER A 2 -19.49 4.92 26.69
N GLY A 3 -19.17 6.15 26.30
CA GLY A 3 -18.28 6.43 25.18
C GLY A 3 -16.85 6.11 25.58
N THR A 4 -16.25 5.11 24.93
CA THR A 4 -14.82 4.85 25.06
C THR A 4 -14.05 5.99 24.38
N SER A 5 -13.37 6.81 25.18
CA SER A 5 -12.43 7.81 24.66
C SER A 5 -11.29 7.09 23.94
N LYS A 6 -11.08 7.40 22.65
CA LYS A 6 -9.94 6.89 21.87
C LYS A 6 -8.66 7.39 22.53
N ALA A 7 -7.76 6.49 22.90
CA ALA A 7 -6.46 6.88 23.46
C ALA A 7 -5.74 7.83 22.50
N PRO A 8 -5.00 8.84 23.01
CA PRO A 8 -4.29 9.79 22.17
C PRO A 8 -3.23 9.07 21.32
N THR A 9 -3.22 9.35 20.01
CA THR A 9 -2.21 8.83 19.09
C THR A 9 -0.82 9.29 19.54
N PRO A 10 0.17 8.39 19.66
CA PRO A 10 1.54 8.77 19.98
C PRO A 10 2.05 9.82 18.99
N SER A 11 2.73 10.85 19.48
CA SER A 11 3.30 11.86 18.59
C SER A 11 4.40 11.24 17.74
N TYR A 12 4.27 11.36 16.42
CA TYR A 12 5.30 10.91 15.47
C TYR A 12 6.61 11.72 15.59
N LYS A 13 6.60 12.87 16.28
CA LYS A 13 7.76 13.78 16.42
C LYS A 13 9.00 13.11 16.99
N LYS A 14 8.86 12.03 17.77
CA LYS A 14 10.00 11.24 18.26
C LYS A 14 10.79 10.59 17.11
N TYR A 15 10.10 10.24 16.03
CA TYR A 15 10.68 9.57 14.86
C TYR A 15 11.09 10.55 13.76
N ASP A 16 10.72 11.82 13.89
CA ASP A 16 11.04 12.88 12.94
C ASP A 16 12.48 13.38 13.16
N VAL A 17 13.43 12.58 12.68
CA VAL A 17 14.86 12.90 12.71
C VAL A 17 15.29 13.81 11.55
N ARG A 18 14.40 14.06 10.58
CA ARG A 18 14.68 14.86 9.38
C ARG A 18 13.40 15.56 8.93
N ASN A 19 13.42 16.90 8.98
CA ASN A 19 12.36 17.70 8.38
C ASN A 19 12.34 17.47 6.86
N ARG A 20 11.26 16.86 6.35
CA ARG A 20 11.02 16.66 4.92
C ARG A 20 9.72 17.33 4.54
N ASP A 21 9.80 18.24 3.57
CA ASP A 21 8.65 18.90 2.96
C ASP A 21 8.60 18.45 1.49
N PRO A 22 7.78 17.44 1.14
CA PRO A 22 7.76 16.88 -0.21
C PRO A 22 7.22 17.90 -1.22
N ASP A 23 8.01 18.22 -2.26
CA ASP A 23 7.53 19.06 -3.38
C ASP A 23 6.57 18.25 -4.24
N ALA A 24 5.29 18.65 -4.25
CA ALA A 24 4.22 18.03 -5.02
C ALA A 24 4.54 17.86 -6.51
N ARG A 25 5.39 18.71 -7.10
CA ARG A 25 5.79 18.60 -8.51
C ARG A 25 6.77 17.46 -8.80
N SER A 26 7.41 16.92 -7.76
CA SER A 26 8.45 15.88 -7.87
C SER A 26 8.16 14.65 -7.02
N ALA A 27 7.09 14.70 -6.23
CA ALA A 27 6.68 13.62 -5.35
C ALA A 27 5.68 12.69 -6.05
N VAL A 28 5.61 11.46 -5.55
CA VAL A 28 4.59 10.48 -5.86
C VAL A 28 4.12 9.86 -4.55
N LEU A 29 2.83 9.57 -4.44
CA LEU A 29 2.30 8.74 -3.36
C LEU A 29 2.29 7.28 -3.80
N LEU A 30 3.02 6.43 -3.08
CA LEU A 30 2.97 4.99 -3.25
C LEU A 30 2.11 4.37 -2.15
N VAL A 31 0.98 3.77 -2.52
CA VAL A 31 0.09 3.05 -1.62
C VAL A 31 0.42 1.57 -1.68
N ILE A 32 1.14 1.09 -0.66
CA ILE A 32 1.79 -0.21 -0.69
C ILE A 32 0.87 -1.29 -0.12
N ASP A 33 0.55 -2.29 -0.94
CA ASP A 33 -0.05 -3.58 -0.56
C ASP A 33 -1.28 -3.46 0.36
N MET A 34 -2.14 -2.48 0.09
CA MET A 34 -3.42 -2.30 0.80
C MET A 34 -4.45 -3.32 0.28
N GLN A 35 -4.14 -4.61 0.40
CA GLN A 35 -4.91 -5.75 -0.10
C GLN A 35 -5.73 -6.42 1.01
N ASN A 36 -6.76 -7.18 0.63
CA ASN A 36 -7.66 -7.87 1.56
C ASN A 36 -6.91 -8.82 2.51
N TYR A 37 -5.84 -9.45 2.04
CA TYR A 37 -4.95 -10.26 2.88
C TYR A 37 -4.48 -9.50 4.14
N PHE A 38 -4.12 -8.22 3.99
CA PHE A 38 -3.64 -7.36 5.07
C PHE A 38 -4.76 -6.58 5.79
N TYR A 39 -6.03 -6.80 5.45
CA TYR A 39 -7.15 -5.97 5.91
C TYR A 39 -7.24 -5.87 7.44
N SER A 40 -7.07 -6.98 8.15
CA SER A 40 -7.15 -7.01 9.62
C SER A 40 -6.13 -6.06 10.26
N MET A 41 -4.94 -5.96 9.69
CA MET A 41 -3.86 -5.07 10.11
C MET A 41 -4.07 -3.63 9.62
N ALA A 42 -4.53 -3.46 8.38
CA ALA A 42 -4.70 -2.17 7.73
C ALA A 42 -5.94 -1.40 8.20
N LYS A 43 -6.97 -2.09 8.69
CA LYS A 43 -8.26 -1.50 9.08
C LYS A 43 -8.16 -0.23 9.95
N PRO A 44 -7.28 -0.15 10.96
CA PRO A 44 -7.18 1.04 11.81
C PRO A 44 -6.68 2.30 11.11
N ILE A 45 -6.01 2.17 9.94
CA ILE A 45 -5.38 3.27 9.21
C ILE A 45 -6.07 3.60 7.88
N LEU A 46 -7.12 2.86 7.49
CA LEU A 46 -7.84 3.08 6.23
C LEU A 46 -8.33 4.54 6.06
N PRO A 47 -8.90 5.20 7.08
CA PRO A 47 -9.32 6.60 6.94
C PRO A 47 -8.14 7.55 6.65
N GLU A 48 -7.00 7.33 7.28
CA GLU A 48 -5.79 8.12 7.10
C GLU A 48 -5.15 7.89 5.72
N ILE A 49 -5.16 6.66 5.22
CA ILE A 49 -4.73 6.34 3.85
C ILE A 49 -5.63 7.06 2.83
N ARG A 50 -6.94 6.95 2.96
CA ARG A 50 -7.90 7.65 2.08
C ARG A 50 -7.69 9.16 2.10
N THR A 51 -7.56 9.74 3.28
CA THR A 51 -7.28 11.18 3.43
C THR A 51 -5.98 11.58 2.72
N THR A 52 -4.94 10.75 2.83
CA THR A 52 -3.65 11.01 2.17
C THR A 52 -3.77 10.92 0.65
N VAL A 53 -4.51 9.94 0.13
CA VAL A 53 -4.80 9.81 -1.31
C VAL A 53 -5.55 11.05 -1.81
N ASP A 54 -6.60 11.48 -1.10
CA ASP A 54 -7.40 12.65 -1.47
C ASP A 54 -6.55 13.94 -1.47
N LEU A 55 -5.69 14.12 -0.47
CA LEU A 55 -4.77 15.27 -0.39
C LEU A 55 -3.76 15.28 -1.53
N CYS A 56 -3.13 14.14 -1.82
CA CYS A 56 -2.16 14.02 -2.91
C CYS A 56 -2.81 14.33 -4.27
N ARG A 57 -4.00 13.79 -4.54
CA ARG A 57 -4.75 14.11 -5.76
C ARG A 57 -5.09 15.59 -5.85
N GLY A 58 -5.59 16.19 -4.75
CA GLY A 58 -5.89 17.62 -4.70
C GLY A 58 -4.67 18.50 -4.99
N ALA A 59 -3.48 18.02 -4.63
CA ALA A 59 -2.19 18.66 -4.93
C ALA A 59 -1.58 18.28 -6.28
N SER A 60 -2.29 17.51 -7.13
CA SER A 60 -1.78 16.96 -8.40
C SER A 60 -0.55 16.04 -8.26
N VAL A 61 -0.37 15.42 -7.10
CA VAL A 61 0.63 14.37 -6.86
C VAL A 61 0.09 13.05 -7.42
N PRO A 62 0.85 12.34 -8.28
CA PRO A 62 0.44 11.03 -8.78
C PRO A 62 0.29 10.02 -7.64
N VAL A 63 -0.70 9.13 -7.77
CA VAL A 63 -0.95 8.05 -6.81
C VAL A 63 -0.77 6.72 -7.53
N ILE A 64 0.13 5.89 -7.02
CA ILE A 64 0.44 4.55 -7.55
C ILE A 64 0.16 3.54 -6.45
N PHE A 65 -0.50 2.44 -6.80
CA PHE A 65 -0.75 1.33 -5.89
C PHE A 65 0.18 0.17 -6.22
N THR A 66 0.55 -0.62 -5.21
CA THR A 66 1.14 -1.94 -5.44
C THR A 66 0.17 -3.05 -5.08
N ARG A 67 0.28 -4.18 -5.79
CA ARG A 67 -0.43 -5.42 -5.49
C ARG A 67 0.59 -6.56 -5.41
N HIS A 68 0.77 -7.12 -4.24
CA HIS A 68 1.59 -8.31 -4.04
C HIS A 68 0.81 -9.57 -4.42
N CYS A 69 1.27 -10.31 -5.41
CA CYS A 69 0.63 -11.55 -5.84
C CYS A 69 1.63 -12.49 -6.54
N HIS A 70 1.43 -13.78 -6.32
CA HIS A 70 2.14 -14.87 -6.96
C HIS A 70 1.25 -15.56 -8.00
N LYS A 71 1.75 -15.73 -9.22
CA LYS A 71 1.03 -16.33 -10.36
C LYS A 71 1.40 -17.79 -10.56
N SER A 72 2.63 -18.18 -10.23
CA SER A 72 3.12 -19.55 -10.41
C SER A 72 4.36 -19.84 -9.56
N PRO A 73 4.71 -21.12 -9.30
CA PRO A 73 5.84 -21.48 -8.44
C PRO A 73 7.19 -20.83 -8.79
N GLU A 74 7.36 -20.41 -10.03
CA GLU A 74 8.56 -19.72 -10.52
C GLU A 74 8.79 -18.36 -9.84
N ASP A 75 7.73 -17.69 -9.34
CA ASP A 75 7.82 -16.36 -8.71
C ASP A 75 7.81 -16.39 -7.17
N TYR A 76 7.75 -17.59 -6.56
CA TYR A 76 7.65 -17.78 -5.10
C TYR A 76 8.91 -17.30 -4.37
N GLY A 77 10.08 -17.55 -4.97
CA GLY A 77 11.38 -17.19 -4.41
C GLY A 77 11.55 -17.63 -2.95
N MET A 78 12.27 -16.81 -2.16
CA MET A 78 12.49 -17.07 -0.73
C MET A 78 11.30 -16.71 0.16
N LEU A 79 10.31 -16.00 -0.37
CA LEU A 79 9.12 -15.68 0.39
C LEU A 79 8.33 -16.94 0.75
N TYR A 80 8.28 -17.93 -0.14
CA TYR A 80 7.67 -19.22 0.18
C TYR A 80 8.28 -19.87 1.42
N GLU A 81 9.62 -19.85 1.56
CA GLU A 81 10.29 -20.42 2.73
C GLU A 81 10.06 -19.57 3.99
N TRP A 82 10.21 -18.25 3.88
CA TRP A 82 10.12 -17.35 5.04
C TRP A 82 8.71 -17.21 5.61
N TRP A 83 7.69 -17.42 4.77
CA TRP A 83 6.29 -17.35 5.15
C TRP A 83 5.62 -18.73 5.23
N ASP A 84 6.40 -19.81 5.29
CA ASP A 84 5.90 -21.20 5.44
C ASP A 84 4.82 -21.57 4.40
N GLY A 85 5.03 -21.14 3.17
CA GLY A 85 4.13 -21.34 2.04
C GLY A 85 2.88 -20.45 2.02
N ASP A 86 2.71 -19.54 2.99
CA ASP A 86 1.62 -18.56 3.00
C ASP A 86 1.90 -17.45 1.99
N LEU A 87 1.42 -17.66 0.76
CA LEU A 87 1.57 -16.73 -0.36
C LEU A 87 0.21 -16.19 -0.81
N ILE A 88 0.20 -14.92 -1.19
CA ILE A 88 -0.97 -14.27 -1.80
C ILE A 88 -1.00 -14.67 -3.28
N MET A 89 -1.99 -15.47 -3.67
CA MET A 89 -2.09 -15.97 -5.04
C MET A 89 -2.91 -15.03 -5.93
N ASP A 90 -2.46 -14.79 -7.16
CA ASP A 90 -3.19 -13.94 -8.09
C ASP A 90 -4.58 -14.51 -8.42
N GLY A 91 -5.56 -13.62 -8.61
CA GLY A 91 -6.95 -13.99 -8.85
C GLY A 91 -7.75 -14.44 -7.61
N THR A 92 -7.16 -14.43 -6.41
CA THR A 92 -7.92 -14.65 -5.17
C THR A 92 -8.40 -13.33 -4.56
N VAL A 93 -9.41 -13.42 -3.69
CA VAL A 93 -9.96 -12.25 -2.99
C VAL A 93 -8.91 -11.59 -2.11
N GLU A 94 -8.01 -12.37 -1.52
CA GLU A 94 -6.91 -11.91 -0.69
C GLU A 94 -5.94 -11.00 -1.47
N ALA A 95 -5.75 -11.29 -2.76
CA ALA A 95 -4.93 -10.49 -3.66
C ALA A 95 -5.59 -9.17 -4.07
N ASP A 96 -6.90 -9.04 -3.98
CA ASP A 96 -7.58 -7.80 -4.35
C ASP A 96 -7.24 -6.66 -3.39
N LEU A 97 -7.10 -5.46 -3.96
CA LEU A 97 -6.98 -4.23 -3.19
C LEU A 97 -8.28 -3.98 -2.40
N ILE A 98 -8.13 -3.52 -1.16
CA ILE A 98 -9.26 -3.21 -0.27
C ILE A 98 -10.15 -2.15 -0.96
N PRO A 99 -11.48 -2.31 -0.94
CA PRO A 99 -12.37 -1.29 -1.49
C PRO A 99 -12.26 0.04 -0.71
N ASP A 100 -12.70 1.14 -1.30
CA ASP A 100 -12.78 2.48 -0.68
C ASP A 100 -11.43 3.14 -0.28
N LEU A 101 -10.32 2.74 -0.90
CA LEU A 101 -9.02 3.41 -0.74
C LEU A 101 -8.91 4.77 -1.48
N GLY A 102 -10.00 5.26 -2.09
CA GLY A 102 -9.96 6.46 -2.94
C GLY A 102 -9.30 6.22 -4.31
N ARG A 103 -9.17 4.95 -4.71
CA ARG A 103 -8.67 4.54 -6.02
C ARG A 103 -9.70 4.90 -7.10
N VAL A 104 -9.21 5.32 -8.26
CA VAL A 104 -9.98 5.48 -9.50
C VAL A 104 -9.40 4.58 -10.58
N ASP A 105 -10.17 4.27 -11.61
CA ASP A 105 -9.78 3.29 -12.65
C ASP A 105 -8.52 3.68 -13.44
N THR A 106 -8.14 4.95 -13.42
CA THR A 106 -6.94 5.46 -14.09
C THR A 106 -5.68 5.37 -13.23
N ASP A 107 -5.77 4.92 -11.97
CA ASP A 107 -4.58 4.78 -11.14
C ASP A 107 -3.74 3.59 -11.59
N LEU A 108 -2.42 3.79 -11.62
CA LEU A 108 -1.49 2.71 -11.88
C LEU A 108 -1.47 1.72 -10.72
N VAL A 109 -1.60 0.43 -11.04
CA VAL A 109 -1.43 -0.67 -10.08
C VAL A 109 -0.24 -1.52 -10.55
N VAL A 110 0.85 -1.46 -9.79
CA VAL A 110 2.06 -2.25 -10.05
C VAL A 110 1.95 -3.59 -9.34
N GLU A 111 1.95 -4.66 -10.11
CA GLU A 111 2.01 -6.02 -9.58
C GLU A 111 3.44 -6.37 -9.19
N LYS A 112 3.61 -7.05 -8.05
CA LYS A 112 4.92 -7.50 -7.58
C LYS A 112 4.83 -8.83 -6.83
N HIS A 113 5.93 -9.55 -6.77
CA HIS A 113 6.07 -10.80 -6.01
C HIS A 113 7.28 -10.75 -5.06
N THR A 114 7.80 -9.55 -4.78
CA THR A 114 8.90 -9.31 -3.83
C THR A 114 8.52 -8.22 -2.83
N TYR A 115 9.41 -7.96 -1.86
CA TYR A 115 9.21 -6.90 -0.88
C TYR A 115 9.31 -5.49 -1.48
N SER A 116 10.29 -5.28 -2.35
CA SER A 116 10.51 -3.96 -2.96
C SER A 116 9.49 -3.73 -4.05
N ALA A 117 8.85 -2.56 -4.01
CA ALA A 117 8.00 -2.12 -5.12
C ALA A 117 8.79 -1.95 -6.42
N PHE A 118 10.11 -1.79 -6.37
CA PHE A 118 10.97 -1.41 -7.50
C PHE A 118 11.73 -2.57 -8.15
N THR A 119 11.54 -3.81 -7.68
CA THR A 119 12.24 -4.98 -8.23
C THR A 119 11.37 -5.61 -9.32
N ASP A 120 12.00 -5.96 -10.44
CA ASP A 120 11.36 -6.60 -11.60
C ASP A 120 10.13 -5.86 -12.14
N ILE A 121 10.04 -4.53 -11.89
CA ILE A 121 9.15 -3.68 -12.67
C ILE A 121 9.74 -3.62 -14.07
N ASP A 122 9.06 -4.26 -15.02
CA ASP A 122 9.39 -4.12 -16.44
C ASP A 122 9.24 -2.65 -16.84
N GLU A 123 10.22 -2.08 -17.55
CA GLU A 123 10.25 -0.66 -17.96
C GLU A 123 9.09 -0.28 -18.90
N ALA A 124 8.22 -1.24 -19.26
CA ALA A 124 7.13 -1.11 -20.22
C ALA A 124 5.83 -0.48 -19.66
N GLN A 125 5.78 -0.06 -18.39
CA GLN A 125 4.59 0.61 -17.80
C GLN A 125 4.75 2.13 -17.64
N THR A 126 5.36 2.80 -18.63
CA THR A 126 5.40 4.27 -18.73
C THR A 126 4.58 4.77 -19.92
#